data_AF-A0A6L8EUZ2-F1
#
_entry.id   AF-A0A6L8EUZ2-F1
#
_cell.length_a   1.000
_cell.length_b   1.000
_cell.length_c   1.000
_cell.angle_alpha   90.00
_cell.angle_beta   90.00
_cell.angle_gamma   90.00
#
_symmetry.space_group_name_H-M   'P 1'
#
loop_
_entity.id
_entity.type
_entity.pdbx_description
1 polymer ?
#
loop_
_entity_poly.entity_id
_entity_poly.type
_entity_poly.pdbx_seq_one_letter_code
_entity_poly.pdbx_strand_id
1 'polypeptide(L)'
;MDKIMSQQQEFDGCPSCGNTNLRRLDGNSWFCLDCDWDNLSVIPKGNDELLTSLRHGDVHSRRIAAQALINIGDADRHLATLMDSNALLEALDDEDADVRYFVAVALGKLEANLSLGKLKQLARDDASALVREGAKTAVEQIESRQLS
;
A
#
# COMPACT_ATOMS: atom_id res chain seq x y z
N MET A 1 39.75 -4.33 -6.75
CA MET A 1 38.85 -3.17 -6.81
C MET A 1 37.69 -3.58 -7.69
N ASP A 2 36.75 -4.35 -7.14
CA ASP A 2 35.62 -4.86 -7.90
C ASP A 2 34.43 -3.93 -7.68
N LYS A 3 34.16 -3.17 -8.73
CA LYS A 3 33.07 -2.21 -8.81
C LYS A 3 31.79 -3.02 -8.97
N ILE A 4 31.15 -3.40 -7.86
CA ILE A 4 29.76 -3.88 -7.89
C ILE A 4 28.92 -2.65 -8.26
N MET A 5 28.75 -2.44 -9.57
CA MET A 5 27.75 -1.53 -10.08
C MET A 5 26.40 -2.20 -9.81
N SER A 6 25.76 -1.82 -8.69
CA SER A 6 24.35 -2.08 -8.45
C SER A 6 23.60 -1.46 -9.63
N GLN A 7 23.18 -2.29 -10.58
CA GLN A 7 22.29 -1.83 -11.64
C GLN A 7 20.96 -1.53 -10.95
N GLN A 8 20.59 -0.26 -10.88
CA GLN A 8 19.22 0.14 -10.58
C GLN A 8 18.35 -0.51 -11.64
N GLN A 9 17.52 -1.47 -11.24
CA GLN A 9 16.62 -2.15 -12.15
C GLN A 9 15.48 -1.18 -12.47
N GLU A 10 15.49 -0.65 -13.69
CA GLU A 10 14.41 0.16 -14.24
C GLU A 10 13.45 -0.75 -15.02
N PHE A 11 12.16 -0.43 -14.96
CA PHE A 11 11.11 -1.17 -15.64
C PHE A 11 10.36 -0.24 -16.57
N ASP A 12 10.39 -0.51 -17.89
CA ASP A 12 9.60 0.20 -18.90
C ASP A 12 8.12 -0.24 -18.89
N GLY A 13 7.81 -1.34 -18.20
CA GLY A 13 6.48 -1.91 -18.03
C GLY A 13 6.45 -2.97 -16.94
N CYS A 14 5.28 -3.20 -16.35
CA CYS A 14 5.09 -4.13 -15.26
C CYS A 14 5.40 -5.56 -15.72
N PRO A 15 6.34 -6.28 -15.09
CA PRO A 15 6.67 -7.66 -15.47
C PRO A 15 5.51 -8.64 -15.31
N SER A 16 4.53 -8.32 -14.46
CA SER A 16 3.37 -9.18 -14.19
C SER A 16 2.24 -9.00 -15.20
N CYS A 17 1.84 -7.76 -15.50
CA CYS A 17 0.68 -7.48 -16.38
C CYS A 17 1.02 -6.81 -17.71
N GLY A 18 2.27 -6.37 -17.93
CA GLY A 18 2.71 -5.67 -19.14
C GLY A 18 2.33 -4.19 -19.23
N ASN A 19 1.51 -3.67 -18.30
CA ASN A 19 1.09 -2.27 -18.32
C ASN A 19 2.19 -1.32 -17.82
N THR A 20 2.09 -0.06 -18.21
CA THR A 20 3.10 0.97 -17.90
C THR A 20 2.76 1.81 -16.65
N ASN A 21 1.71 1.48 -15.90
CA ASN A 21 1.34 2.19 -14.66
C ASN A 21 2.20 1.72 -13.48
N LEU A 22 3.50 1.83 -13.67
CA LEU A 22 4.51 1.56 -12.66
C LEU A 22 4.84 2.83 -11.88
N ARG A 23 5.05 2.65 -10.59
CA ARG A 23 5.41 3.70 -9.65
C ARG A 23 6.64 3.27 -8.90
N ARG A 24 7.61 4.19 -8.81
CA ARG A 24 8.86 3.96 -8.10
C ARG A 24 8.72 4.40 -6.64
N LEU A 25 9.01 3.51 -5.70
CA LEU A 25 8.98 3.78 -4.26
C LEU A 25 10.31 4.31 -3.75
N ASP A 26 11.41 3.70 -4.20
CA ASP A 26 12.78 4.04 -3.80
C ASP A 26 13.78 3.85 -4.95
N GLY A 27 15.07 3.64 -4.69
CA GLY A 27 16.06 3.42 -5.74
C GLY A 27 15.85 2.15 -6.56
N ASN A 28 15.28 1.09 -5.97
CA ASN A 28 15.18 -0.26 -6.52
C ASN A 28 13.78 -0.90 -6.41
N SER A 29 12.87 -0.32 -5.63
CA SER A 29 11.51 -0.84 -5.42
C SER A 29 10.47 -0.11 -6.27
N TRP A 30 9.56 -0.90 -6.83
CA TRP A 30 8.52 -0.52 -7.76
C TRP A 30 7.22 -1.24 -7.40
N PHE A 31 6.10 -0.64 -7.81
CA PHE A 31 4.80 -1.29 -7.80
C PHE A 31 3.96 -0.93 -9.02
N CYS A 32 3.01 -1.79 -9.37
CA CYS A 32 2.07 -1.58 -10.46
C CYS A 32 0.68 -1.29 -9.91
N LEU A 33 0.10 -0.16 -10.32
CA LEU A 33 -1.24 0.25 -9.93
C LEU A 33 -2.36 -0.62 -10.53
N ASP A 34 -2.06 -1.34 -11.62
CA ASP A 34 -3.08 -2.10 -12.35
C ASP A 34 -3.24 -3.55 -11.85
N CYS A 35 -2.19 -4.13 -11.25
CA CYS A 35 -2.19 -5.53 -10.84
C CYS A 35 -1.55 -5.78 -9.48
N ASP A 36 -1.28 -4.72 -8.71
CA ASP A 36 -0.70 -4.79 -7.36
C ASP A 36 0.66 -5.50 -7.26
N TRP A 37 1.32 -5.77 -8.39
CA TRP A 37 2.66 -6.34 -8.43
C TRP A 37 3.67 -5.39 -7.79
N ASP A 38 4.56 -5.93 -6.96
CA ASP A 38 5.72 -5.23 -6.38
C ASP A 38 7.01 -6.07 -6.48
N ASN A 39 8.17 -5.41 -6.40
CA ASN A 39 9.48 -6.07 -6.28
C ASN A 39 10.19 -5.70 -4.97
N LEU A 40 9.44 -5.57 -3.86
CA LEU A 40 10.00 -5.20 -2.56
C LEU A 40 11.18 -6.12 -2.19
N SER A 41 12.36 -5.52 -2.07
CA SER A 41 13.58 -6.24 -1.69
C SER A 41 13.64 -6.56 -0.19
N VAL A 42 12.85 -5.82 0.60
CA VAL A 42 12.72 -5.99 2.04
C VAL A 42 11.23 -6.03 2.37
N ILE A 43 10.77 -7.17 2.88
CA ILE A 43 9.42 -7.36 3.39
C ILE A 43 9.54 -7.49 4.92
N PRO A 44 8.79 -6.70 5.72
CA PRO A 44 8.72 -6.90 7.16
C PRO A 44 8.34 -8.35 7.48
N LYS A 45 9.06 -9.01 8.40
CA LYS A 45 8.92 -10.46 8.62
C LYS A 45 7.67 -10.84 9.41
N GLY A 46 6.96 -9.86 9.97
CA GLY A 46 5.73 -10.08 10.72
C GLY A 46 4.93 -8.80 10.92
N ASN A 47 3.68 -8.98 11.34
CA ASN A 47 2.71 -7.90 11.54
C ASN A 47 3.22 -6.83 12.54
N ASP A 48 3.83 -7.24 13.66
CA ASP A 48 4.34 -6.28 14.67
C ASP A 48 5.45 -5.36 14.12
N GLU A 49 6.37 -5.90 13.33
CA GLU A 49 7.45 -5.14 12.70
C GLU A 49 6.89 -4.18 11.63
N LEU A 50 5.90 -4.65 10.87
CA LEU A 50 5.22 -3.85 9.86
C LEU A 50 4.47 -2.68 10.50
N LEU A 51 3.64 -2.93 11.52
CA LEU A 51 2.86 -1.89 12.19
C LEU A 51 3.75 -0.90 12.94
N THR A 52 4.85 -1.38 13.52
CA THR A 52 5.85 -0.50 14.14
C THR A 52 6.52 0.39 13.10
N SER A 53 6.91 -0.18 11.96
CA SER A 53 7.51 0.57 10.85
C SER A 53 6.54 1.59 10.28
N LEU A 54 5.26 1.23 10.15
CA LEU A 54 4.20 2.13 9.67
C LEU A 54 3.96 3.32 10.63
N ARG A 55 4.04 3.12 11.95
CA ARG A 55 3.82 4.20 12.92
C ARG A 55 5.05 5.05 13.23
N HIS A 56 6.24 4.44 13.24
CA HIS A 56 7.44 5.05 13.83
C HIS A 56 8.64 5.08 12.89
N GLY A 57 8.52 4.49 11.70
CA GLY A 57 9.57 4.52 10.69
C GLY A 57 9.78 5.91 10.10
N ASP A 58 10.96 6.10 9.49
CA ASP A 58 11.14 7.20 8.55
C ASP A 58 10.23 7.02 7.32
N VAL A 59 10.09 8.08 6.51
CA VAL A 59 9.17 8.07 5.35
C VAL A 59 9.42 6.87 4.42
N HIS A 60 10.67 6.47 4.24
CA HIS A 60 11.03 5.33 3.42
C HIS A 60 10.57 4.00 4.02
N SER A 61 10.80 3.79 5.31
CA SER A 61 10.34 2.61 6.04
C SER A 61 8.82 2.52 6.09
N ARG A 62 8.12 3.66 6.29
CA ARG A 62 6.65 3.72 6.27
C ARG A 62 6.09 3.34 4.90
N ARG A 63 6.70 3.83 3.81
CA ARG A 63 6.32 3.47 2.44
C ARG A 63 6.46 1.98 2.17
N ILE A 64 7.59 1.38 2.56
CA ILE A 64 7.81 -0.07 2.39
C ILE A 64 6.78 -0.85 3.22
N ALA A 65 6.56 -0.48 4.48
CA ALA A 65 5.57 -1.11 5.34
C ALA A 65 4.16 -1.00 4.75
N ALA A 66 3.79 0.18 4.25
CA ALA A 66 2.48 0.42 3.64
C ALA A 66 2.32 -0.35 2.32
N GLN A 67 3.32 -0.36 1.43
CA GLN A 67 3.29 -1.13 0.19
C GLN A 67 3.12 -2.62 0.45
N ALA A 68 3.79 -3.16 1.46
CA ALA A 68 3.70 -4.57 1.80
C ALA A 68 2.25 -5.00 2.15
N LEU A 69 1.41 -4.05 2.56
CA LEU A 69 -0.03 -4.27 2.81
C LEU A 69 -0.87 -4.41 1.53
N ILE A 70 -0.39 -4.01 0.36
CA ILE A 70 -1.22 -4.11 -0.86
C ILE A 70 -1.56 -5.58 -1.18
N ASN A 71 -0.68 -6.51 -0.82
CA ASN A 71 -0.84 -7.94 -1.03
C ASN A 71 -1.47 -8.67 0.17
N ILE A 72 -2.20 -7.95 1.03
CA ILE A 72 -3.06 -8.58 2.04
C ILE A 72 -4.07 -9.50 1.35
N GLY A 73 -4.20 -10.71 1.89
CA GLY A 73 -5.06 -11.76 1.34
C GLY A 73 -4.34 -12.66 0.33
N ASP A 74 -3.11 -12.34 -0.07
CA ASP A 74 -2.24 -13.29 -0.74
C ASP A 74 -1.81 -14.36 0.27
N ALA A 75 -1.87 -15.64 -0.14
CA ALA A 75 -1.54 -16.78 0.71
C ALA A 75 -0.11 -16.68 1.27
N ASP A 76 0.79 -16.02 0.54
CA ASP A 76 2.21 -15.93 0.87
C ASP A 76 2.57 -14.74 1.78
N ARG A 77 1.74 -13.69 1.86
CA ARG A 77 2.06 -12.42 2.54
C ARG A 77 0.96 -11.95 3.50
N HIS A 78 0.36 -12.83 4.30
CA HIS A 78 -0.63 -12.50 5.35
C HIS A 78 -0.09 -11.51 6.41
N LEU A 79 0.05 -10.24 6.05
CA LEU A 79 0.81 -9.23 6.78
C LEU A 79 -0.05 -8.30 7.63
N ALA A 80 -1.35 -8.23 7.36
CA ALA A 80 -2.32 -7.55 8.21
C ALA A 80 -3.69 -8.23 8.13
N THR A 81 -4.49 -7.99 9.17
CA THR A 81 -5.83 -8.56 9.38
C THR A 81 -6.78 -7.45 9.84
N LEU A 82 -8.06 -7.78 9.98
CA LEU A 82 -9.05 -6.88 10.58
C LEU A 82 -8.67 -6.42 12.00
N MET A 83 -7.85 -7.17 12.75
CA MET A 83 -7.38 -6.75 14.08
C MET A 83 -6.45 -5.54 14.03
N ASP A 84 -5.81 -5.30 12.88
CA ASP A 84 -4.85 -4.23 12.66
C ASP A 84 -5.52 -2.94 12.18
N SER A 85 -6.85 -2.97 11.95
CA SER A 85 -7.62 -1.87 11.36
C SER A 85 -7.43 -0.54 12.08
N ASN A 86 -7.24 -0.52 13.40
CA ASN A 86 -7.01 0.72 14.14
C ASN A 86 -5.65 1.37 13.79
N ALA A 87 -4.58 0.57 13.74
CA ALA A 87 -3.26 1.07 13.37
C ALA A 87 -3.22 1.50 11.89
N LEU A 88 -3.93 0.79 11.02
CA LEU A 88 -4.12 1.19 9.62
C LEU A 88 -4.96 2.47 9.51
N LEU A 89 -6.00 2.63 10.33
CA LEU A 89 -6.81 3.84 10.33
C LEU A 89 -5.99 5.08 10.69
N GLU A 90 -5.08 4.97 11.66
CA GLU A 90 -4.12 6.03 12.00
C GLU A 90 -3.21 6.38 10.81
N ALA A 91 -2.75 5.39 10.06
CA ALA A 91 -1.86 5.60 8.91
C ALA A 91 -2.56 6.25 7.70
N LEU A 92 -3.90 6.35 7.68
CA LEU A 92 -4.61 7.20 6.71
C LEU A 92 -4.39 8.70 6.95
N ASP A 93 -3.78 9.09 8.07
CA ASP A 93 -3.38 10.46 8.39
C ASP A 93 -1.88 10.71 8.18
N ASP A 94 -1.14 9.77 7.57
CA ASP A 94 0.28 9.96 7.28
C ASP A 94 0.52 11.18 6.39
N GLU A 95 1.60 11.91 6.61
CA GLU A 95 1.99 13.05 5.78
C GLU A 95 2.31 12.63 4.34
N ASP A 96 2.79 11.40 4.15
CA ASP A 96 3.21 10.87 2.85
C ASP A 96 2.02 10.27 2.08
N ALA A 97 1.85 10.73 0.84
CA ALA A 97 0.72 10.32 0.01
C ALA A 97 0.78 8.84 -0.41
N ASP A 98 1.97 8.27 -0.57
CA ASP A 98 2.09 6.86 -0.96
C ASP A 98 1.66 5.97 0.22
N VAL A 99 2.04 6.33 1.45
CA VAL A 99 1.57 5.66 2.68
C VAL A 99 0.04 5.68 2.75
N ARG A 100 -0.58 6.86 2.64
CA ARG A 100 -2.05 6.98 2.69
C ARG A 100 -2.74 6.16 1.60
N TYR A 101 -2.18 6.15 0.39
CA TYR A 101 -2.71 5.38 -0.74
C TYR A 101 -2.72 3.88 -0.45
N PHE A 102 -1.58 3.29 -0.08
CA PHE A 102 -1.51 1.85 0.14
C PHE A 102 -2.36 1.40 1.32
N VAL A 103 -2.38 2.18 2.39
CA VAL A 103 -3.21 1.89 3.56
C VAL A 103 -4.69 1.95 3.21
N ALA A 104 -5.12 2.89 2.35
CA ALA A 104 -6.49 2.93 1.88
C ALA A 104 -6.86 1.66 1.07
N VAL A 105 -5.99 1.24 0.14
CA VAL A 105 -6.19 0.02 -0.65
C VAL A 105 -6.23 -1.22 0.26
N ALA A 106 -5.32 -1.32 1.22
CA ALA A 106 -5.26 -2.40 2.21
C ALA A 106 -6.54 -2.52 3.03
N LEU A 107 -7.07 -1.40 3.53
CA LEU A 107 -8.32 -1.36 4.28
C LEU A 107 -9.53 -1.77 3.44
N GLY A 108 -9.53 -1.45 2.14
CA GLY A 108 -10.52 -1.92 1.17
C GLY A 108 -10.51 -3.44 1.03
N LYS A 109 -9.31 -4.03 0.79
CA LYS A 109 -9.11 -5.48 0.68
C LYS A 109 -9.45 -6.24 1.96
N LEU A 110 -9.19 -5.64 3.12
CA LEU A 110 -9.55 -6.17 4.43
C LEU A 110 -11.05 -6.05 4.74
N GLU A 111 -11.79 -5.26 3.98
CA GLU A 111 -13.20 -4.97 4.24
C GLU A 111 -13.43 -4.31 5.61
N ALA A 112 -12.51 -3.43 5.98
CA ALA A 112 -12.48 -2.79 7.29
C ALA A 112 -13.58 -1.72 7.41
N ASN A 113 -14.81 -2.13 7.72
CA ASN A 113 -16.00 -1.25 7.82
C ASN A 113 -15.79 -0.01 8.69
N LEU A 114 -15.00 -0.11 9.76
CA LEU A 114 -14.68 1.02 10.64
C LEU A 114 -13.96 2.16 9.93
N SER A 115 -13.28 1.89 8.81
CA SER A 115 -12.55 2.89 8.03
C SER A 115 -13.40 3.67 7.03
N LEU A 116 -14.65 3.27 6.78
CA LEU A 116 -15.52 3.85 5.74
C LEU A 116 -15.64 5.38 5.84
N GLY A 117 -15.81 5.91 7.06
CA GLY A 117 -15.94 7.36 7.26
C GLY A 117 -14.69 8.11 6.82
N LYS A 118 -13.51 7.60 7.20
CA LYS A 118 -12.22 8.19 6.85
C LYS A 118 -11.91 8.02 5.37
N LEU A 119 -12.12 6.83 4.80
CA LEU A 119 -11.93 6.60 3.36
C LEU A 119 -12.83 7.51 2.50
N LYS A 120 -14.09 7.73 2.89
CA LYS A 120 -14.99 8.68 2.20
C LYS A 120 -14.48 10.12 2.27
N GLN A 121 -13.82 10.52 3.36
CA GLN A 121 -13.17 11.82 3.48
C GLN A 121 -11.97 11.91 2.53
N LEU A 122 -11.05 10.95 2.57
CA LEU A 122 -9.88 10.94 1.68
C LEU A 122 -10.30 10.96 0.21
N ALA A 123 -11.31 10.17 -0.18
CA ALA A 123 -11.81 10.13 -1.54
C ALA A 123 -12.28 11.50 -2.09
N ARG A 124 -12.71 12.41 -1.20
CA ARG A 124 -13.17 13.76 -1.58
C ARG A 124 -12.07 14.80 -1.46
N ASP A 125 -11.32 14.75 -0.37
CA ASP A 125 -10.59 15.92 0.13
C ASP A 125 -9.06 15.73 0.14
N ASP A 126 -8.54 14.53 -0.13
CA ASP A 126 -7.09 14.31 -0.12
C ASP A 126 -6.40 15.13 -1.22
N ALA A 127 -5.23 15.71 -0.92
CA ALA A 127 -4.46 16.49 -1.88
C ALA A 127 -3.98 15.63 -3.07
N SER A 128 -3.64 14.37 -2.83
CA SER A 128 -3.16 13.45 -3.86
C SER A 128 -4.32 12.82 -4.62
N ALA A 129 -4.34 13.01 -5.95
CA ALA A 129 -5.33 12.36 -6.81
C ALA A 129 -5.30 10.83 -6.71
N LEU A 130 -4.12 10.26 -6.53
CA LEU A 130 -3.94 8.83 -6.39
C LEU A 130 -4.57 8.31 -5.09
N VAL A 131 -4.41 9.05 -3.98
CA VAL A 131 -5.04 8.71 -2.71
C VAL A 131 -6.56 8.80 -2.81
N ARG A 132 -7.08 9.82 -3.49
CA ARG A 132 -8.54 9.94 -3.73
C ARG A 132 -9.09 8.73 -4.49
N GLU A 133 -8.38 8.29 -5.53
CA GLU A 133 -8.76 7.12 -6.33
C GLU A 133 -8.69 5.83 -5.52
N GLY A 134 -7.57 5.58 -4.82
CA GLY A 134 -7.42 4.40 -3.95
C GLY A 134 -8.49 4.33 -2.85
N ALA A 135 -8.80 5.47 -2.22
CA ALA A 135 -9.85 5.55 -1.22
C ALA A 135 -11.25 5.31 -1.79
N LYS A 136 -11.53 5.79 -3.01
CA LYS A 136 -12.80 5.52 -3.70
C LYS A 136 -12.96 4.02 -3.99
N THR A 137 -11.94 3.39 -4.53
CA THR A 137 -11.92 1.94 -4.79
C THR A 137 -12.14 1.14 -3.50
N ALA A 138 -11.48 1.54 -2.41
CA ALA A 138 -11.64 0.89 -1.11
C ALA A 138 -13.07 1.02 -0.55
N VAL A 139 -13.71 2.20 -0.69
CA VAL A 139 -15.12 2.39 -0.32
C VAL A 139 -16.03 1.49 -1.15
N GLU A 140 -15.84 1.43 -2.47
CA GLU A 140 -16.62 0.57 -3.36
C GLU A 140 -16.48 -0.92 -2.98
N GLN A 141 -15.27 -1.38 -2.66
CA GLN A 141 -15.02 -2.75 -2.19
C GLN A 141 -15.82 -3.06 -0.92
N ILE A 142 -15.67 -2.22 0.12
CA ILE A 142 -16.34 -2.42 1.40
C ILE A 142 -17.87 -2.41 1.24
N GLU A 143 -18.42 -1.46 0.47
CA GLU A 143 -19.88 -1.32 0.29
C GLU A 143 -20.47 -2.43 -0.60
N SER A 144 -19.75 -2.89 -1.62
CA SER A 144 -20.24 -3.92 -2.55
C SER A 144 -20.57 -5.24 -1.85
N ARG A 145 -19.84 -5.58 -0.79
CA ARG A 145 -20.03 -6.82 -0.03
C ARG A 145 -21.03 -6.71 1.11
N GLN A 146 -21.41 -5.49 1.52
CA GLN A 146 -22.55 -5.31 2.42
C GLN A 146 -23.90 -5.57 1.71
N LEU A 147 -23.90 -5.52 0.37
CA LEU A 147 -25.08 -5.72 -0.46
C LEU A 147 -25.23 -7.17 -0.98
N SER A 148 -24.27 -8.06 -0.69
CA SER A 148 -24.27 -9.48 -1.08
C SER A 148 -24.65 -10.40 0.07
#